data_AF-A0AA41SZL8-F1
#
_entry.id   AF-A0AA41SZL8-F1
#
_cell.length_a   1.000
_cell.length_b   1.000
_cell.length_c   1.000
_cell.angle_alpha   90.00
_cell.angle_beta   90.00
_cell.angle_gamma   90.00
#
_symmetry.space_group_name_H-M   'P 1'
#
loop_
_entity.id
_entity.type
_entity.pdbx_description
1 polymer ?
#
loop_
_entity_poly.entity_id
_entity_poly.type
_entity_poly.pdbx_seq_one_letter_code
_entity_poly.pdbx_strand_id
1 'polypeptide(L)'
;MTIEIAVDTLSEERKGYVIRISGGNDKQGFPTKQGVLTHGHVHLSRIALKKQHTKKNKKEAAEYANLLAKRMKEVKEKHQEQVSKSRRLSSLRAFTSESSQK
;
A
#
# COMPACT_ATOMS: atom_id res chain seq x y z
N MET A 1 -22.84 12.42 2.02
CA MET A 1 -23.46 13.52 1.28
C MET A 1 -24.86 13.65 1.79
N THR A 2 -25.11 14.69 2.58
CA THR A 2 -26.44 15.19 2.85
C THR A 2 -26.72 16.22 1.77
N ILE A 3 -27.86 16.11 1.10
CA ILE A 3 -28.24 17.02 0.02
C ILE A 3 -29.49 17.78 0.49
N GLU A 4 -29.47 19.09 0.27
CA GLU A 4 -30.62 19.98 0.45
C GLU A 4 -31.39 20.06 -0.87
N ILE A 5 -32.70 19.83 -0.83
CA ILE A 5 -33.56 19.76 -2.00
C ILE A 5 -34.79 20.64 -1.77
N ALA A 6 -35.08 21.52 -2.73
CA ALA A 6 -36.34 22.24 -2.78
C ALA A 6 -37.47 21.28 -3.14
N VAL A 7 -38.56 21.30 -2.38
CA VAL A 7 -39.67 20.33 -2.49
C VAL A 7 -40.95 20.92 -3.07
N ASP A 8 -40.81 22.01 -3.83
CA ASP A 8 -41.93 22.72 -4.48
C ASP A 8 -42.80 21.82 -5.36
N THR A 9 -42.22 20.74 -5.90
CA THR A 9 -42.91 19.79 -6.80
C THR A 9 -43.74 18.74 -6.07
N LEU A 10 -43.65 18.63 -4.74
CA LEU A 10 -44.34 17.57 -4.00
C LEU A 10 -45.78 17.95 -3.61
N SER A 11 -46.04 19.23 -3.29
CA SER A 11 -47.37 19.76 -2.95
C SER A 11 -47.32 21.30 -2.87
N GLU A 12 -48.42 21.98 -3.18
CA GLU A 12 -48.53 23.45 -3.07
C GLU A 12 -48.27 23.95 -1.62
N GLU A 13 -48.67 23.16 -0.62
CA GLU A 13 -48.46 23.46 0.80
C GLU A 13 -46.98 23.51 1.20
N ARG A 14 -46.12 22.87 0.42
CA ARG A 14 -44.68 22.75 0.66
C ARG A 14 -43.85 23.62 -0.27
N LYS A 15 -44.48 24.53 -1.00
CA LYS A 15 -43.80 25.50 -1.86
C LYS A 15 -42.97 26.47 -1.01
N GLY A 16 -41.71 26.66 -1.37
CA GLY A 16 -40.73 27.45 -0.63
C GLY A 16 -39.97 26.68 0.46
N TYR A 17 -40.27 25.39 0.67
CA TYR A 17 -39.55 24.57 1.65
C TYR A 17 -38.32 23.90 1.04
N VAL A 18 -37.22 23.93 1.78
CA VAL A 18 -36.00 23.17 1.50
C VAL A 18 -35.82 22.12 2.58
N ILE A 19 -35.68 20.86 2.17
CA ILE A 19 -35.46 19.75 3.10
C ILE A 19 -34.05 19.19 2.94
N ARG A 20 -33.48 18.72 4.05
CA ARG A 20 -32.23 17.96 4.04
C ARG A 20 -32.54 16.47 4.12
N ILE A 21 -32.03 15.69 3.15
CA ILE A 21 -32.15 14.23 3.21
C ILE A 21 -31.18 13.70 4.26
N SER A 22 -31.72 13.20 5.37
CA SER A 22 -30.96 12.55 6.45
C SER A 22 -30.67 11.06 6.19
N GLY A 23 -31.47 10.42 5.34
CA GLY A 23 -31.35 9.01 4.98
C GLY A 23 -32.72 8.36 4.81
N GLY A 24 -32.73 7.03 4.86
CA GLY A 24 -33.95 6.22 4.86
C GLY A 24 -33.62 4.73 4.92
N ASN A 25 -34.66 3.90 4.86
CA ASN A 25 -34.52 2.46 4.66
C ASN A 25 -35.00 2.11 3.26
N ASP A 26 -34.43 1.08 2.66
CA ASP A 26 -34.95 0.51 1.42
C ASP A 26 -36.23 -0.31 1.66
N LYS A 27 -36.79 -0.88 0.58
CA LYS A 27 -38.02 -1.70 0.62
C LYS A 27 -37.87 -3.00 1.43
N GLN A 28 -36.65 -3.45 1.70
CA GLN A 28 -36.33 -4.67 2.46
C GLN A 28 -35.90 -4.34 3.89
N GLY A 29 -35.87 -3.06 4.27
CA GLY A 29 -35.49 -2.59 5.59
C GLY A 29 -34.00 -2.30 5.79
N PHE A 30 -33.12 -2.44 4.78
CA PHE A 30 -31.72 -2.06 5.00
C PHE A 30 -31.55 -0.53 5.04
N PRO A 31 -30.77 -0.02 6.00
CA PRO A 31 -30.57 1.42 6.13
C PRO A 31 -29.61 1.96 5.07
N THR A 32 -29.87 3.18 4.60
CA THR A 32 -28.92 3.91 3.76
C THR A 32 -27.69 4.31 4.57
N LYS A 33 -26.49 3.96 4.08
CA LYS A 33 -25.21 4.39 4.67
C LYS A 33 -24.61 5.54 3.87
N GLN A 34 -24.36 6.66 4.54
CA GLN A 34 -23.60 7.77 3.96
C GLN A 34 -22.22 7.29 3.48
N GLY A 35 -21.84 7.70 2.26
CA GLY A 35 -20.56 7.35 1.64
C GLY A 35 -20.61 6.13 0.71
N VAL A 36 -21.74 5.43 0.62
CA VAL A 36 -21.99 4.43 -0.42
C VAL A 36 -22.55 5.15 -1.65
N LEU A 37 -21.73 5.25 -2.71
CA LEU A 37 -22.04 5.98 -3.95
C LEU A 37 -22.56 5.07 -5.08
N THR A 38 -23.03 3.87 -4.74
CA THR A 38 -23.58 2.90 -5.69
C THR A 38 -25.09 2.80 -5.51
N HIS A 39 -25.82 2.72 -6.62
CA HIS A 39 -27.24 2.40 -6.58
C HIS A 39 -27.41 0.91 -6.20
N GLY A 40 -28.27 0.60 -5.23
CA GLY A 40 -28.51 -0.75 -4.72
C GLY A 40 -27.72 -1.11 -3.44
N HIS A 41 -27.71 -2.40 -3.09
CA HIS A 41 -27.10 -2.89 -1.85
C HIS A 41 -25.64 -3.32 -2.05
N VAL A 42 -24.79 -2.98 -1.08
CA VAL A 42 -23.39 -3.40 -1.06
C VAL A 42 -23.05 -4.12 0.23
N HIS A 43 -22.23 -5.16 0.10
CA HIS A 43 -21.71 -5.92 1.24
C HIS A 43 -20.39 -5.30 1.72
N LEU A 44 -20.47 -4.33 2.64
CA LEU A 44 -19.30 -3.61 3.16
C LEU A 44 -18.24 -4.54 3.75
N SER A 45 -18.66 -5.60 4.46
CA SER A 45 -17.75 -6.59 5.05
C SER A 45 -16.86 -7.27 4.00
N ARG A 46 -17.42 -7.62 2.83
CA ARG A 46 -16.66 -8.25 1.74
C ARG A 46 -15.59 -7.30 1.18
N ILE A 47 -15.90 -6.01 1.07
CA ILE A 47 -14.95 -4.99 0.60
C ILE A 47 -13.80 -4.83 1.61
N ALA A 48 -14.12 -4.80 2.90
CA ALA A 48 -13.13 -4.69 3.98
C ALA A 48 -12.15 -5.87 3.97
N LEU A 49 -12.65 -7.10 3.86
CA LEU A 49 -11.82 -8.31 3.78
C LEU A 49 -10.87 -8.28 2.57
N LYS A 50 -11.36 -7.86 1.39
CA LYS A 50 -10.50 -7.70 0.20
C LYS A 50 -9.37 -6.67 0.43
N LYS A 51 -9.68 -5.54 1.08
CA LYS A 51 -8.66 -4.52 1.45
C LYS A 51 -7.66 -5.06 2.47
N GLN A 52 -8.10 -5.88 3.42
CA GLN A 52 -7.22 -6.51 4.40
C GLN A 52 -6.24 -7.49 3.72
N HIS A 53 -6.73 -8.36 2.84
CA HIS A 53 -5.89 -9.34 2.14
C HIS A 53 -4.83 -8.65 1.27
N THR A 54 -5.22 -7.63 0.50
CA THR A 54 -4.27 -6.86 -0.31
C THR A 54 -3.21 -6.15 0.54
N LYS A 55 -3.60 -5.59 1.70
CA LYS A 55 -2.66 -4.99 2.65
C LYS A 55 -1.69 -6.02 3.23
N LYS A 56 -2.16 -7.23 3.55
CA LYS A 56 -1.32 -8.33 4.04
C LYS A 56 -0.28 -8.73 2.99
N ASN A 57 -0.71 -9.02 1.76
CA ASN A 57 0.18 -9.42 0.68
C ASN A 57 1.25 -8.33 0.38
N LYS A 58 0.86 -7.05 0.42
CA LYS A 58 1.81 -5.94 0.23
C LYS A 58 2.87 -5.87 1.33
N LYS A 59 2.50 -6.16 2.59
CA LYS A 59 3.44 -6.21 3.71
C LYS A 59 4.42 -7.37 3.57
N GLU A 60 3.91 -8.57 3.30
CA GLU A 60 4.73 -9.77 3.12
C GLU A 60 5.73 -9.61 1.97
N ALA A 61 5.31 -9.02 0.85
CA ALA A 61 6.20 -8.72 -0.26
C ALA A 61 7.30 -7.71 0.13
N ALA A 62 6.97 -6.67 0.91
CA ALA A 62 7.95 -5.70 1.38
C ALA A 62 8.95 -6.32 2.37
N GLU A 63 8.48 -7.18 3.28
CA GLU A 63 9.33 -7.92 4.21
C GLU A 63 10.29 -8.84 3.47
N TYR A 64 9.81 -9.56 2.45
CA TYR A 64 10.63 -10.41 1.60
C TYR A 64 11.68 -9.61 0.81
N ALA A 65 11.30 -8.46 0.24
CA ALA A 65 12.23 -7.59 -0.48
C ALA A 65 13.37 -7.09 0.44
N ASN A 66 13.05 -6.71 1.68
CA ASN A 66 14.04 -6.30 2.66
C ASN A 66 15.00 -7.45 3.05
N LEU A 67 14.46 -8.66 3.25
CA LEU A 67 15.28 -9.84 3.53
C LEU A 67 16.22 -10.16 2.36
N LEU A 68 15.70 -10.12 1.14
CA LEU A 68 16.49 -10.37 -0.07
C LEU A 68 17.61 -9.34 -0.22
N ALA A 69 17.31 -8.05 -0.01
CA ALA A 69 18.31 -6.98 -0.06
C ALA A 69 19.43 -7.20 0.96
N LYS A 70 19.11 -7.63 2.18
CA LYS A 70 20.12 -7.98 3.20
C LYS A 70 21.01 -9.14 2.72
N ARG A 71 20.43 -10.23 2.24
CA ARG A 71 21.19 -11.39 1.74
C ARG A 71 22.09 -11.03 0.56
N MET A 72 21.60 -10.22 -0.38
CA MET A 72 22.39 -9.76 -1.52
C MET A 72 23.56 -8.85 -1.09
N LYS A 73 23.36 -8.00 -0.08
CA LYS A 73 24.41 -7.13 0.46
C LYS A 73 25.50 -7.95 1.16
N GLU A 74 25.12 -8.90 2.01
CA GLU A 74 26.06 -9.80 2.71
C GLU A 74 26.94 -10.58 1.71
N VAL A 75 26.34 -11.10 0.63
CA VAL A 75 27.09 -11.82 -0.41
C VAL A 75 28.06 -10.90 -1.14
N LYS A 76 27.63 -9.68 -1.50
CA LYS A 76 28.49 -8.68 -2.15
C LYS A 76 29.66 -8.27 -1.27
N GLU A 77 29.42 -8.03 0.02
CA GLU A 77 30.48 -7.66 0.98
C GLU A 77 31.51 -8.76 1.16
N LYS A 78 31.07 -10.03 1.31
CA LYS A 78 31.97 -11.19 1.37
C LYS A 78 32.84 -11.32 0.12
N HIS A 79 32.23 -11.14 -1.05
CA HIS A 79 32.96 -11.17 -2.31
C HIS A 79 33.97 -10.02 -2.40
N GLN A 80 33.56 -8.81 -2.05
CA GLN A 80 34.45 -7.63 -2.04
C GLN A 80 35.61 -7.82 -1.06
N GLU A 81 35.38 -8.43 0.10
CA GLU A 81 36.42 -8.74 1.09
C GLU A 81 37.42 -9.75 0.54
N GLN A 82 36.96 -10.83 -0.11
CA GLN A 82 37.85 -11.80 -0.78
C GLN A 82 38.69 -11.13 -1.87
N VAL A 83 38.07 -10.32 -2.73
CA VAL A 83 38.78 -9.57 -3.79
C VAL A 83 39.81 -8.62 -3.18
N SER A 84 39.45 -7.91 -2.11
CA SER A 84 40.36 -6.98 -1.43
C SER A 84 41.55 -7.69 -0.80
N LYS A 85 41.33 -8.85 -0.16
CA LYS A 85 42.41 -9.70 0.39
C LYS A 85 43.34 -10.20 -0.72
N SER A 86 42.78 -10.68 -1.83
CA SER A 86 43.57 -11.15 -2.99
C SER A 86 44.44 -10.04 -3.59
N ARG A 87 43.88 -8.83 -3.79
CA ARG A 87 44.64 -7.68 -4.29
C ARG A 87 45.80 -7.31 -3.37
N ARG A 88 45.59 -7.29 -2.05
CA ARG A 88 46.66 -6.99 -1.07
C ARG A 88 47.79 -8.01 -1.16
N LEU A 89 47.46 -9.31 -1.15
CA LEU A 89 48.45 -10.38 -1.27
C LEU A 89 49.25 -10.28 -2.58
N SER A 90 48.58 -9.97 -3.68
CA SER A 90 49.25 -9.79 -4.97
C SER A 90 50.21 -8.60 -4.97
N SER A 91 49.84 -7.48 -4.33
CA SER A 91 50.73 -6.31 -4.22
C SER A 91 51.95 -6.57 -3.35
N LEU A 92 51.79 -7.28 -2.23
CA LEU A 92 52.92 -7.68 -1.37
C LEU A 92 53.90 -8.58 -2.14
N ARG A 93 53.37 -9.52 -2.93
CA ARG A 93 54.20 -10.42 -3.73
C ARG A 93 55.01 -9.66 -4.79
N ALA A 94 54.39 -8.71 -5.49
CA ALA A 94 55.08 -7.86 -6.46
C ALA A 94 56.21 -7.03 -5.83
N PHE A 95 55.97 -6.47 -4.64
CA PHE A 95 56.98 -5.71 -3.90
C PHE A 95 58.19 -6.58 -3.52
N THR A 96 57.95 -7.80 -3.01
CA THR A 96 59.05 -8.71 -2.64
C THR A 96 59.88 -9.21 -3.82
N SER A 97 59.27 -9.33 -5.02
CA SER A 97 60.03 -9.70 -6.22
C SER A 97 60.92 -8.56 -6.71
N GLU A 98 60.49 -7.30 -6.58
CA GLU A 98 61.31 -6.15 -6.96
C GLU A 98 62.45 -5.89 -5.97
N SER A 99 62.25 -6.13 -4.67
CA SER A 99 63.30 -5.96 -3.66
C SER A 99 64.44 -6.97 -3.79
N SER A 100 64.16 -8.17 -4.30
CA SER A 100 65.17 -9.22 -4.50
C SER A 100 65.98 -9.07 -5.78
N GLN A 101 65.66 -8.10 -6.64
CA GLN A 101 66.37 -7.80 -7.89
C GLN A 101 67.34 -6.60 -7.77
N LYS A 102 67.54 -6.07 -6.56
CA LYS A 102 68.59 -5.10 -6.21
C LYS A 102 69.61 -5.75 -5.30
#